data_AF-U2KE42-F1
#
_entry.id   AF-U2KE42-F1
#
_cell.length_a   1.000
_cell.length_b   1.000
_cell.length_c   1.000
_cell.angle_alpha   90.00
_cell.angle_beta   90.00
_cell.angle_gamma   90.00
#
_symmetry.space_group_name_H-M   'P 1'
#
loop_
_entity.id
_entity.type
_entity.pdbx_description
1 polymer ?
#
loop_
_entity_poly.entity_id
_entity_poly.type
_entity_poly.pdbx_seq_one_letter_code
_entity_poly.pdbx_strand_id
1 'polypeptide(L)'
;MNARMKLFGALALLFMLGISACNSKANPPEPDRMEGLFFRYFPRECTRILTLPMETRRQAAPSSSYYGDVVVGEEGVEARKFLYWLMTGAGDLDSLELHYSELRGRLYEEIYHRDHFRAELAPNITPLESQLFDDYRLAGVKSRRMQSSSSMIPEANLKPWEYRVTGVKDFKIMALTPLFGLPAETSLNHFFTFHEFKPKQIISHESKRLVWGYRSQDRVTSIAQWLSMRPMAQPVMMLRLNTVPQEVPVKTRFVTVLTTTEGKELRDTLQVLLK
;
A
#
# COMPACT_ATOMS: atom_id res chain seq x y z
N MET A 1 -86.90 -32.84 11.45
CA MET A 1 -86.45 -33.41 10.16
C MET A 1 -85.40 -32.49 9.56
N ASN A 2 -84.12 -32.86 9.62
CA ASN A 2 -83.18 -32.92 8.50
C ASN A 2 -81.75 -32.96 9.03
N ALA A 3 -81.21 -34.16 8.91
CA ALA A 3 -79.83 -34.51 9.15
C ALA A 3 -78.96 -34.11 7.95
N ARG A 4 -77.65 -34.01 8.20
CA ARG A 4 -76.58 -34.18 7.21
C ARG A 4 -76.51 -33.15 6.09
N MET A 5 -75.75 -32.09 6.31
CA MET A 5 -74.71 -31.64 5.37
C MET A 5 -73.90 -30.51 6.02
N LYS A 6 -72.59 -30.50 5.75
CA LYS A 6 -71.59 -29.51 6.18
C LYS A 6 -70.91 -29.76 7.53
N LEU A 7 -70.59 -31.03 7.78
CA LEU A 7 -69.48 -31.43 8.64
C LEU A 7 -68.18 -31.53 7.81
N PHE A 8 -67.78 -30.48 7.10
CA PHE A 8 -66.46 -30.35 6.46
C PHE A 8 -66.30 -28.87 6.09
N GLY A 9 -65.54 -28.11 6.87
CA GLY A 9 -65.30 -26.68 6.59
C GLY A 9 -65.14 -25.74 7.79
N ALA A 10 -64.82 -26.24 8.98
CA ALA A 10 -64.48 -25.37 10.12
C ALA A 10 -63.45 -26.02 11.08
N LEU A 11 -62.63 -26.94 10.58
CA LEU A 11 -61.52 -27.56 11.33
C LEU A 11 -60.18 -27.34 10.62
N ALA A 12 -60.00 -26.16 10.03
CA ALA A 12 -58.76 -25.74 9.36
C ALA A 12 -58.43 -24.25 9.62
N LEU A 13 -58.89 -23.71 10.75
CA LEU A 13 -58.62 -22.32 11.16
C LEU A 13 -58.01 -22.20 12.57
N LEU A 14 -57.61 -23.32 13.18
CA LEU A 14 -57.03 -23.39 14.53
C LEU A 14 -55.58 -23.89 14.56
N PHE A 15 -54.90 -23.93 13.42
CA PHE A 15 -53.49 -24.32 13.30
C PHE A 15 -52.58 -23.23 12.68
N MET A 16 -52.92 -21.95 12.88
CA MET A 16 -52.06 -20.81 12.48
C MET A 16 -51.87 -19.79 13.61
N LEU A 17 -51.83 -20.24 14.87
CA LEU A 17 -51.28 -19.47 16.00
C LEU A 17 -49.97 -20.13 16.43
N GLY A 18 -49.05 -20.24 15.47
CA GLY A 18 -47.67 -20.63 15.70
C GLY A 18 -46.84 -19.41 16.06
N ILE A 19 -46.34 -19.39 17.30
CA ILE A 19 -45.00 -18.89 17.64
C ILE A 19 -44.70 -17.46 17.14
N SER A 20 -45.33 -16.45 17.73
CA SER A 20 -44.73 -15.10 17.77
C SER A 20 -43.75 -15.04 18.94
N ALA A 21 -42.68 -15.83 18.83
CA ALA A 21 -41.50 -15.72 19.66
C ALA A 21 -40.44 -14.97 18.86
N CYS A 22 -39.95 -13.87 19.43
CA CYS A 22 -38.68 -13.22 19.14
C CYS A 22 -38.16 -13.32 17.69
N ASN A 23 -38.57 -12.39 16.83
CA ASN A 23 -37.80 -12.05 15.64
C ASN A 23 -37.55 -10.54 15.61
N SER A 24 -36.94 -10.02 16.68
CA SER A 24 -36.03 -8.89 16.52
C SER A 24 -34.79 -9.42 15.78
N LYS A 25 -34.91 -9.68 14.48
CA LYS A 25 -33.76 -9.52 13.59
C LYS A 25 -33.51 -8.03 13.51
N ALA A 26 -32.97 -7.49 14.60
CA ALA A 26 -32.06 -6.38 14.49
C ALA A 26 -31.02 -6.88 13.49
N ASN A 27 -31.13 -6.42 12.24
CA ASN A 27 -29.97 -6.38 11.39
C ASN A 27 -28.86 -5.82 12.29
N PRO A 28 -27.70 -6.48 12.42
CA PRO A 28 -26.59 -5.84 13.09
C PRO A 28 -26.47 -4.47 12.41
N PRO A 29 -26.45 -3.36 13.19
CA PRO A 29 -26.35 -2.04 12.58
C PRO A 29 -25.21 -2.12 11.58
N GLU A 30 -25.49 -1.82 10.29
CA GLU A 30 -24.42 -1.66 9.33
C GLU A 30 -23.38 -0.79 10.02
N PRO A 31 -22.14 -1.26 10.19
CA PRO A 31 -21.18 -0.51 10.97
C PRO A 31 -21.07 0.84 10.28
N ASP A 32 -21.45 1.90 11.01
CA ASP A 32 -21.34 3.30 10.61
C ASP A 32 -20.22 3.43 9.59
N ARG A 33 -20.59 3.46 8.29
CA ARG A 33 -19.69 3.93 7.25
C ARG A 33 -19.37 5.32 7.72
N MET A 34 -18.15 5.54 8.24
CA MET A 34 -17.74 6.87 8.68
C MET A 34 -18.21 7.86 7.62
N GLU A 35 -19.15 8.73 7.99
CA GLU A 35 -19.71 9.73 7.10
C GLU A 35 -18.53 10.57 6.61
N GLY A 36 -18.13 10.36 5.36
CA GLY A 36 -17.11 11.18 4.70
C GLY A 36 -15.69 10.60 4.56
N LEU A 37 -15.45 9.28 4.55
CA LEU A 37 -14.19 8.76 3.98
C LEU A 37 -14.48 7.76 2.87
N PHE A 38 -14.04 8.10 1.65
CA PHE A 38 -14.15 7.23 0.48
C PHE A 38 -12.78 7.03 -0.13
N PHE A 39 -12.44 5.79 -0.45
CA PHE A 39 -11.22 5.49 -1.20
C PHE A 39 -11.51 5.53 -2.68
N ARG A 40 -10.67 6.29 -3.40
CA ARG A 40 -10.56 6.20 -4.84
C ARG A 40 -9.40 5.27 -5.14
N TYR A 41 -9.68 4.09 -5.66
CA TYR A 41 -8.66 3.10 -5.94
C TYR A 41 -7.94 3.37 -7.27
N PHE A 42 -6.64 3.11 -7.26
CA PHE A 42 -5.75 3.21 -8.41
C PHE A 42 -4.99 1.86 -8.57
N PRO A 43 -5.69 0.77 -8.94
CA PRO A 43 -5.04 -0.48 -9.33
C PRO A 43 -4.16 -0.29 -10.57
N ARG A 44 -2.95 -0.82 -10.58
CA ARG A 44 -2.06 -0.79 -11.75
C ARG A 44 -1.27 -2.08 -11.91
N GLU A 45 -0.94 -2.41 -13.15
CA GLU A 45 0.14 -3.36 -13.40
C GLU A 45 1.49 -2.73 -13.00
N CYS A 46 2.44 -3.58 -12.61
CA CYS A 46 3.83 -3.22 -12.36
C CYS A 46 4.63 -3.59 -13.61
N THR A 47 4.87 -2.60 -14.46
CA THR A 47 5.69 -2.72 -15.68
C THR A 47 6.89 -1.76 -15.66
N ARG A 48 6.95 -0.88 -14.66
CA ARG A 48 8.04 0.06 -14.41
C ARG A 48 8.36 0.12 -12.93
N ILE A 49 9.63 0.37 -12.64
CA ILE A 49 10.13 0.72 -11.32
C ILE A 49 10.98 1.98 -11.44
N LEU A 50 10.92 2.80 -10.40
CA LEU A 50 11.68 4.04 -10.28
C LEU A 50 12.28 4.10 -8.88
N THR A 51 13.55 4.44 -8.78
CA THR A 51 14.26 4.50 -7.50
C THR A 51 14.97 5.82 -7.31
N LEU A 52 14.96 6.33 -6.08
CA LEU A 52 15.54 7.62 -5.73
C LEU A 52 16.36 7.50 -4.44
N PRO A 53 17.55 8.11 -4.38
CA PRO A 53 18.25 8.25 -3.12
C PRO A 53 17.59 9.36 -2.31
N MET A 54 17.20 9.05 -1.08
CA MET A 54 16.49 10.00 -0.22
C MET A 54 17.12 10.05 1.18
N GLU A 55 16.71 11.05 1.96
CA GLU A 55 16.90 11.07 3.40
C GLU A 55 15.86 11.94 4.09
N THR A 56 15.65 11.69 5.38
CA THR A 56 14.83 12.56 6.22
C THR A 56 15.70 13.71 6.74
N ARG A 57 15.45 14.93 6.26
CA ARG A 57 16.15 16.15 6.71
C ARG A 57 15.18 17.12 7.37
N ARG A 58 15.72 17.94 8.28
CA ARG A 58 15.00 19.09 8.83
C ARG A 58 14.95 20.19 7.76
N GLN A 59 13.75 20.61 7.40
CA GLN A 59 13.49 21.68 6.43
C GLN A 59 13.01 22.94 7.15
N ALA A 60 13.46 24.10 6.66
CA ALA A 60 13.00 25.39 7.15
C ALA A 60 11.67 25.77 6.51
N ALA A 61 10.74 26.27 7.32
CA ALA A 61 9.50 26.89 6.90
C ALA A 61 9.48 28.35 7.42
N PRO A 62 8.67 29.26 6.84
CA PRO A 62 8.71 30.69 7.18
C PRO A 62 8.63 31.03 8.68
N SER A 63 8.00 30.17 9.48
CA SER A 63 7.84 30.34 10.93
C SER A 63 8.16 29.09 11.76
N SER A 64 8.68 28.02 11.15
CA SER A 64 8.92 26.75 11.84
C SER A 64 9.94 25.88 11.10
N SER A 65 10.12 24.66 11.56
CA SER A 65 10.86 23.64 10.82
C SER A 65 10.13 22.32 10.93
N TYR A 66 10.12 21.54 9.86
CA TYR A 66 9.53 20.21 9.84
C TYR A 66 10.58 19.21 9.33
N TYR A 67 10.40 17.93 9.66
CA TYR A 67 11.19 16.86 9.05
C TYR A 67 10.46 16.38 7.81
N GLY A 68 11.17 16.30 6.68
CA GLY A 68 10.63 15.78 5.44
C GLY A 68 11.65 14.92 4.72
N ASP A 69 11.15 13.96 3.96
CA ASP A 69 11.99 13.13 3.11
C ASP A 69 12.30 13.91 1.81
N VAL A 70 13.59 14.07 1.52
CA VAL A 70 14.07 14.81 0.35
C VAL A 70 14.98 13.92 -0.49
N VAL A 71 15.02 14.18 -1.80
CA VAL A 71 15.97 13.52 -2.69
C VAL A 71 17.38 14.03 -2.41
N VAL A 72 18.33 13.10 -2.34
CA VAL A 72 19.75 13.38 -2.11
C VAL A 72 20.41 13.75 -3.44
N GLY A 73 21.10 14.89 -3.46
CA GLY A 73 21.86 15.34 -4.62
C GLY A 73 23.31 14.85 -4.61
N GLU A 74 24.17 15.54 -5.34
CA GLU A 74 25.60 15.21 -5.43
C GLU A 74 26.34 15.37 -4.10
N GLU A 75 25.77 16.13 -3.16
CA GLU A 75 26.34 16.29 -1.82
C GLU A 75 26.33 14.98 -1.02
N GLY A 76 25.56 13.97 -1.43
CA GLY A 76 25.50 12.68 -0.77
C GLY A 76 24.80 12.72 0.59
N VAL A 77 24.85 11.59 1.28
CA VAL A 77 24.08 11.34 2.50
C VAL A 77 24.88 10.45 3.44
N GLU A 78 24.77 10.71 4.74
CA GLU A 78 25.33 9.79 5.75
C GLU A 78 24.69 8.40 5.59
N ALA A 79 25.48 7.33 5.55
CA ALA A 79 24.97 5.98 5.27
C ALA A 79 23.83 5.56 6.22
N ARG A 80 23.86 6.00 7.49
CA ARG A 80 22.80 5.76 8.50
C ARG A 80 21.49 6.52 8.25
N LYS A 81 21.52 7.62 7.49
CA LYS A 81 20.37 8.46 7.12
C LYS A 81 19.81 8.12 5.75
N PHE A 82 20.55 7.35 4.95
CA PHE A 82 20.16 6.96 3.61
C PHE A 82 18.83 6.20 3.59
N LEU A 83 17.92 6.69 2.76
CA LEU A 83 16.66 6.06 2.41
C LEU A 83 16.72 5.66 0.94
N TYR A 84 16.55 4.37 0.68
CA TYR A 84 16.32 3.84 -0.65
C TYR A 84 14.83 3.90 -0.93
N TRP A 85 14.38 4.90 -1.69
CA TRP A 85 12.98 5.01 -2.09
C TRP A 85 12.78 4.29 -3.42
N LEU A 86 11.73 3.48 -3.51
CA LEU A 86 11.34 2.76 -4.70
C LEU A 86 9.84 2.92 -4.92
N MET A 87 9.46 3.27 -6.13
CA MET A 87 8.08 3.29 -6.60
C MET A 87 7.91 2.31 -7.77
N THR A 88 6.79 1.61 -7.76
CA THR A 88 6.37 0.74 -8.86
C THR A 88 5.15 1.34 -9.54
N GLY A 89 5.00 1.08 -10.84
CA GLY A 89 3.89 1.60 -11.61
C GLY A 89 3.80 0.96 -12.99
N ALA A 90 2.91 1.53 -13.80
CA ALA A 90 2.70 1.13 -15.18
C ALA A 90 3.64 1.92 -16.13
N GLY A 91 3.43 1.85 -17.44
CA GLY A 91 4.26 2.55 -18.43
C GLY A 91 4.28 4.06 -18.25
N ASP A 92 3.16 4.62 -17.80
CA ASP A 92 3.00 6.04 -17.47
C ASP A 92 3.86 6.52 -16.29
N LEU A 93 4.48 5.63 -15.50
CA LEU A 93 5.42 6.00 -14.43
C LEU A 93 6.61 6.81 -14.97
N ASP A 94 7.09 6.48 -16.17
CA ASP A 94 8.21 7.16 -16.83
C ASP A 94 7.90 8.65 -17.09
N SER A 95 6.62 9.01 -17.18
CA SER A 95 6.17 10.39 -17.38
C SER A 95 6.40 11.29 -16.16
N LEU A 96 6.61 10.71 -14.97
CA LEU A 96 6.93 11.48 -13.76
C LEU A 96 8.29 12.18 -13.88
N GLU A 97 9.32 11.44 -14.30
CA GLU A 97 10.64 12.04 -14.51
C GLU A 97 10.65 13.00 -15.69
N LEU A 98 9.89 12.69 -16.75
CA LEU A 98 9.83 13.52 -17.96
C LEU A 98 9.14 14.88 -17.73
N HIS A 99 8.05 14.91 -16.97
CA HIS A 99 7.21 16.12 -16.84
C HIS A 99 7.27 16.79 -15.47
N TYR A 100 7.80 16.11 -14.45
CA TYR A 100 7.82 16.58 -13.08
C TYR A 100 9.20 16.40 -12.43
N SER A 101 10.28 16.57 -13.19
CA SER A 101 11.68 16.41 -12.73
C SER A 101 12.01 17.19 -11.45
N GLU A 102 11.32 18.30 -11.18
CA GLU A 102 11.53 19.15 -10.00
C GLU A 102 10.74 18.69 -8.76
N LEU A 103 9.75 17.79 -8.92
CA LEU A 103 8.80 17.37 -7.88
C LEU A 103 8.99 15.90 -7.49
N ARG A 104 10.25 15.47 -7.31
CA ARG A 104 10.64 14.07 -7.09
C ARG A 104 10.29 13.53 -5.69
N GLY A 105 10.45 12.21 -5.51
CA GLY A 105 10.31 11.56 -4.21
C GLY A 105 8.85 11.47 -3.77
N ARG A 106 8.54 11.92 -2.54
CA ARG A 106 7.17 11.84 -1.98
C ARG A 106 6.11 12.54 -2.83
N LEU A 107 6.49 13.57 -3.57
CA LEU A 107 5.58 14.32 -4.44
C LEU A 107 5.13 13.48 -5.65
N TYR A 108 5.96 12.56 -6.14
CA TYR A 108 5.55 11.61 -7.19
C TYR A 108 4.39 10.73 -6.75
N GLU A 109 4.40 10.30 -5.49
CA GLU A 109 3.31 9.50 -4.91
C GLU A 109 1.97 10.24 -4.98
N GLU A 110 1.95 11.57 -4.86
CA GLU A 110 0.73 12.38 -4.93
C GLU A 110 0.33 12.68 -6.38
N ILE A 111 1.30 13.04 -7.20
CA ILE A 111 1.12 13.40 -8.61
C ILE A 111 0.56 12.22 -9.42
N TYR A 112 0.95 10.99 -9.09
CA TYR A 112 0.56 9.79 -9.82
C TYR A 112 -0.94 9.43 -9.74
N HIS A 113 -1.70 10.15 -8.90
CA HIS A 113 -3.17 10.06 -8.84
C HIS A 113 -3.92 11.02 -9.76
N ARG A 114 -3.19 11.93 -10.44
CA ARG A 114 -3.78 12.90 -11.37
C ARG A 114 -4.39 12.22 -12.59
N ASP A 115 -5.34 12.91 -13.21
CA ASP A 115 -6.20 12.36 -14.26
C ASP A 115 -5.44 11.79 -15.46
N HIS A 116 -4.32 12.39 -15.86
CA HIS A 116 -3.51 11.92 -16.99
C HIS A 116 -2.82 10.56 -16.75
N PHE A 117 -2.66 10.14 -15.49
CA PHE A 117 -2.16 8.80 -15.18
C PHE A 117 -3.29 7.76 -15.08
N ARG A 118 -4.56 8.11 -15.31
CA ARG A 118 -5.66 7.13 -15.14
C ARG A 118 -5.83 6.17 -16.31
N ALA A 119 -5.19 6.43 -17.45
CA ALA A 119 -5.30 5.61 -18.65
C ALA A 119 -4.74 4.19 -18.44
N GLU A 120 -3.79 4.02 -17.52
CA GLU A 120 -3.14 2.72 -17.24
C GLU A 120 -3.65 2.03 -15.97
N LEU A 121 -4.86 2.37 -15.53
CA LEU A 121 -5.49 1.65 -14.43
C LEU A 121 -5.87 0.23 -14.86
N ALA A 122 -5.52 -0.73 -14.03
CA ALA A 122 -5.96 -2.12 -14.17
C ALA A 122 -7.40 -2.28 -13.66
N PRO A 123 -8.06 -3.43 -13.93
CA PRO A 123 -9.36 -3.72 -13.33
C PRO A 123 -9.30 -3.77 -11.80
N ASN A 124 -10.34 -3.25 -11.15
CA ASN A 124 -10.50 -3.28 -9.70
C ASN A 124 -10.65 -4.72 -9.16
N ILE A 125 -10.17 -4.96 -7.94
CA ILE A 125 -10.36 -6.20 -7.19
C ILE A 125 -11.27 -5.90 -5.99
N THR A 126 -12.58 -5.87 -6.22
CA THR A 126 -13.56 -5.39 -5.22
C THR A 126 -13.47 -6.08 -3.84
N PRO A 127 -13.32 -7.41 -3.73
CA PRO A 127 -13.17 -8.05 -2.41
C PRO A 127 -11.91 -7.62 -1.65
N LEU A 128 -10.83 -7.28 -2.37
CA LEU A 128 -9.60 -6.76 -1.78
C LEU A 128 -9.79 -5.31 -1.32
N GLU A 129 -10.44 -4.49 -2.14
CA GLU A 129 -10.73 -3.08 -1.85
C GLU A 129 -11.57 -2.93 -0.57
N SER A 130 -12.58 -3.78 -0.38
CA SER A 130 -13.32 -3.83 0.89
C SER A 130 -12.40 -4.13 2.08
N GLN A 131 -11.46 -5.08 1.94
CA GLN A 131 -10.49 -5.41 2.99
C GLN A 131 -9.53 -4.24 3.28
N LEU A 132 -9.05 -3.54 2.26
CA LEU A 132 -8.16 -2.36 2.40
C LEU A 132 -8.87 -1.22 3.15
N PHE A 133 -10.12 -0.94 2.77
CA PHE A 133 -10.94 0.06 3.45
C PHE A 133 -11.16 -0.28 4.92
N ASP A 134 -11.60 -1.52 5.20
CA ASP A 134 -11.88 -1.96 6.57
C ASP A 134 -10.63 -2.00 7.43
N ASP A 135 -9.49 -2.45 6.89
CA ASP A 135 -8.22 -2.46 7.61
C ASP A 135 -7.80 -1.05 8.02
N TYR A 136 -7.82 -0.10 7.10
CA TYR A 136 -7.49 1.30 7.39
C TYR A 136 -8.47 1.93 8.39
N ARG A 137 -9.78 1.79 8.13
CA ARG A 137 -10.84 2.39 8.94
C ARG A 137 -10.77 1.89 10.39
N LEU A 138 -10.69 0.57 10.57
CA LEU A 138 -10.68 -0.03 11.91
C LEU A 138 -9.37 0.23 12.67
N ALA A 139 -8.25 0.43 11.97
CA ALA A 139 -7.03 0.92 12.60
C ALA A 139 -7.20 2.34 13.13
N GLY A 140 -7.90 3.22 12.39
CA GLY A 140 -8.22 4.59 12.81
C GLY A 140 -9.22 4.69 13.96
N VAL A 141 -10.20 3.78 14.05
CA VAL A 141 -11.19 3.73 15.15
C VAL A 141 -10.53 3.47 16.51
N LYS A 142 -9.41 2.73 16.56
CA LYS A 142 -8.62 2.60 17.81
C LYS A 142 -8.04 3.94 18.30
N SER A 143 -7.89 4.93 17.42
CA SER A 143 -7.35 6.26 17.73
C SER A 143 -8.42 7.32 18.02
N ARG A 144 -9.68 7.12 17.63
CA ARG A 144 -10.74 8.14 17.74
C ARG A 144 -12.00 7.56 18.38
N ARG A 145 -11.98 7.34 19.69
CA ARG A 145 -13.21 7.46 20.49
C ARG A 145 -13.49 8.95 20.66
N MET A 146 -14.71 9.38 20.31
CA MET A 146 -15.24 10.75 20.26
C MET A 146 -14.87 11.56 19.02
N GLN A 147 -15.79 11.60 18.05
CA GLN A 147 -16.51 12.82 17.65
C GLN A 147 -17.48 12.47 16.52
N SER A 148 -18.77 12.75 16.74
CA SER A 148 -19.82 12.69 15.73
C SER A 148 -20.09 14.08 15.17
N SER A 149 -20.19 14.21 13.85
CA SER A 149 -20.98 15.29 13.25
C SER A 149 -21.33 14.95 11.80
N SER A 150 -22.52 15.40 11.42
CA SER A 150 -23.32 15.03 10.26
C SER A 150 -22.99 15.71 8.93
N SER A 151 -23.51 15.09 7.87
CA SER A 151 -24.11 15.68 6.64
C SER A 151 -23.20 16.16 5.50
N MET A 152 -23.58 15.69 4.29
CA MET A 152 -23.07 15.95 2.93
C MET A 152 -21.58 15.72 2.70
N ILE A 153 -21.25 14.99 1.63
CA ILE A 153 -19.89 14.52 1.29
C ILE A 153 -19.25 15.51 0.31
N PRO A 154 -18.25 16.33 0.71
CA PRO A 154 -17.45 17.10 -0.24
C PRO A 154 -16.45 16.18 -0.95
N GLU A 155 -16.03 16.52 -2.17
CA GLU A 155 -14.93 15.81 -2.88
C GLU A 155 -13.63 15.74 -2.06
N ALA A 156 -13.44 16.64 -1.07
CA ALA A 156 -12.35 16.64 -0.10
C ALA A 156 -12.23 15.36 0.75
N ASN A 157 -13.25 14.48 0.70
CA ASN A 157 -13.31 13.22 1.43
C ASN A 157 -12.87 11.99 0.61
N LEU A 158 -12.44 12.18 -0.65
CA LEU A 158 -11.91 11.14 -1.52
C LEU A 158 -10.40 10.99 -1.30
N LYS A 159 -10.00 9.93 -0.61
CA LYS A 159 -8.58 9.59 -0.43
C LYS A 159 -8.11 8.65 -1.54
N PRO A 160 -7.09 9.00 -2.34
CA PRO A 160 -6.53 8.09 -3.31
C PRO A 160 -5.87 6.89 -2.62
N TRP A 161 -5.99 5.70 -3.21
CA TRP A 161 -5.42 4.46 -2.70
C TRP A 161 -4.82 3.61 -3.81
N GLU A 162 -3.50 3.52 -3.83
CA GLU A 162 -2.75 2.75 -4.83
C GLU A 162 -2.60 1.29 -4.39
N TYR A 163 -2.72 0.38 -5.35
CA TYR A 163 -2.23 -0.99 -5.23
C TYR A 163 -1.78 -1.51 -6.59
N ARG A 164 -0.98 -2.58 -6.59
CA ARG A 164 -0.59 -3.25 -7.84
C ARG A 164 -1.31 -4.58 -7.95
N VAL A 165 -1.53 -5.03 -9.18
CA VAL A 165 -2.16 -6.33 -9.46
C VAL A 165 -1.15 -7.40 -9.91
N THR A 166 0.10 -7.00 -10.13
CA THR A 166 1.20 -7.89 -10.55
C THR A 166 1.88 -8.54 -9.36
N GLY A 167 2.07 -9.86 -9.40
CA GLY A 167 2.82 -10.61 -8.39
C GLY A 167 4.33 -10.43 -8.49
N VAL A 168 5.00 -10.40 -7.34
CA VAL A 168 6.47 -10.40 -7.24
C VAL A 168 6.96 -11.80 -6.87
N LYS A 169 7.90 -12.31 -7.67
CA LYS A 169 8.58 -13.59 -7.45
C LYS A 169 9.92 -13.39 -6.75
N ASP A 170 10.69 -12.39 -7.17
CA ASP A 170 11.99 -12.08 -6.59
C ASP A 170 12.25 -10.57 -6.58
N PHE A 171 13.11 -10.13 -5.66
CA PHE A 171 13.51 -8.73 -5.51
C PHE A 171 14.94 -8.65 -4.99
N LYS A 172 15.82 -7.99 -5.73
CA LYS A 172 17.25 -7.90 -5.42
C LYS A 172 17.73 -6.45 -5.51
N ILE A 173 18.47 -6.03 -4.48
CA ILE A 173 19.28 -4.80 -4.53
C ILE A 173 20.76 -5.22 -4.59
N MET A 174 21.52 -4.62 -5.49
CA MET A 174 22.96 -4.84 -5.68
C MET A 174 23.68 -3.50 -5.80
N ALA A 175 24.99 -3.48 -5.59
CA ALA A 175 25.84 -2.34 -5.94
C ALA A 175 26.75 -2.70 -7.13
N LEU A 176 27.01 -1.74 -8.02
CA LEU A 176 27.99 -1.89 -9.11
C LEU A 176 29.45 -1.70 -8.66
N THR A 177 29.65 -1.41 -7.38
CA THR A 177 30.96 -1.32 -6.74
C THR A 177 31.01 -2.32 -5.58
N PRO A 178 32.19 -2.79 -5.15
CA PRO A 178 32.32 -3.49 -3.89
C PRO A 178 31.71 -2.67 -2.75
N LEU A 179 30.96 -3.34 -1.87
CA LEU A 179 30.27 -2.71 -0.75
C LEU A 179 29.99 -3.75 0.34
N PHE A 180 30.09 -3.35 1.61
CA PHE A 180 29.95 -4.24 2.77
C PHE A 180 30.95 -5.40 2.78
N GLY A 181 32.15 -5.20 2.20
CA GLY A 181 33.15 -6.26 2.03
C GLY A 181 32.79 -7.32 1.01
N LEU A 182 31.70 -7.13 0.25
CA LEU A 182 31.28 -8.04 -0.81
C LEU A 182 31.73 -7.53 -2.18
N PRO A 183 32.00 -8.44 -3.14
CA PRO A 183 32.22 -8.06 -4.53
C PRO A 183 31.03 -7.31 -5.13
N ALA A 184 31.30 -6.50 -6.16
CA ALA A 184 30.25 -5.87 -6.96
C ALA A 184 29.24 -6.92 -7.47
N GLU A 185 27.99 -6.48 -7.67
CA GLU A 185 26.87 -7.29 -8.17
C GLU A 185 26.44 -8.46 -7.25
N THR A 186 27.00 -8.53 -6.05
CA THR A 186 26.48 -9.41 -4.99
C THR A 186 25.14 -8.88 -4.46
N SER A 187 24.24 -9.78 -4.08
CA SER A 187 22.98 -9.39 -3.42
C SER A 187 23.27 -8.67 -2.10
N LEU A 188 22.70 -7.49 -1.93
CA LEU A 188 22.81 -6.69 -0.71
C LEU A 188 21.55 -6.75 0.14
N ASN A 189 20.55 -7.58 -0.22
CA ASN A 189 19.25 -7.62 0.45
C ASN A 189 19.33 -7.73 1.98
N HIS A 190 20.30 -8.47 2.52
CA HIS A 190 20.48 -8.62 3.97
C HIS A 190 20.91 -7.32 4.66
N PHE A 191 21.50 -6.38 3.94
CA PHE A 191 21.90 -5.06 4.47
C PHE A 191 20.78 -4.02 4.39
N PHE A 192 19.65 -4.36 3.76
CA PHE A 192 18.49 -3.47 3.66
C PHE A 192 17.35 -3.95 4.57
N THR A 193 16.73 -2.99 5.25
CA THR A 193 15.53 -3.21 6.05
C THR A 193 14.41 -2.28 5.59
N PHE A 194 13.17 -2.77 5.59
CA PHE A 194 12.02 -1.94 5.27
C PHE A 194 11.82 -0.88 6.35
N HIS A 195 11.87 0.37 5.93
CA HIS A 195 11.52 1.52 6.73
C HIS A 195 10.02 1.81 6.64
N GLU A 196 9.46 1.77 5.43
CA GLU A 196 8.07 2.13 5.16
C GLU A 196 7.53 1.38 3.94
N PHE A 197 6.23 1.05 4.01
CA PHE A 197 5.40 0.70 2.87
C PHE A 197 4.35 1.80 2.73
N LYS A 198 4.19 2.37 1.53
CA LYS A 198 3.15 3.37 1.27
C LYS A 198 2.27 2.96 0.08
N PRO A 199 0.94 2.85 0.27
CA PRO A 199 0.26 2.75 1.58
C PRO A 199 0.76 1.55 2.42
N LYS A 200 0.53 1.56 3.74
CA LYS A 200 0.90 0.44 4.64
C LYS A 200 0.04 -0.79 4.34
N GLN A 201 0.49 -1.63 3.42
CA GLN A 201 -0.20 -2.84 3.00
C GLN A 201 0.80 -3.86 2.44
N ILE A 202 0.44 -5.14 2.49
CA ILE A 202 1.01 -6.20 1.67
C ILE A 202 -0.17 -7.05 1.22
N ILE A 203 -0.29 -7.20 -0.09
CA ILE A 203 -1.38 -7.94 -0.73
C ILE A 203 -0.76 -9.21 -1.31
N SER A 204 -1.33 -10.37 -1.05
CA SER A 204 -0.84 -11.63 -1.63
C SER A 204 -1.28 -11.73 -3.10
N HIS A 205 -0.35 -12.06 -4.00
CA HIS A 205 -0.68 -12.24 -5.41
C HIS A 205 -1.49 -13.51 -5.69
N GLU A 206 -1.30 -14.56 -4.87
CA GLU A 206 -2.02 -15.82 -5.02
C GLU A 206 -3.48 -15.71 -4.56
N SER A 207 -3.69 -15.22 -3.33
CA SER A 207 -5.02 -15.14 -2.75
C SER A 207 -5.78 -13.87 -3.15
N LYS A 208 -5.05 -12.84 -3.64
CA LYS A 208 -5.58 -11.49 -3.88
C LYS A 208 -6.22 -10.87 -2.63
N ARG A 209 -5.64 -11.15 -1.46
CA ARG A 209 -6.10 -10.66 -0.15
C ARG A 209 -5.04 -9.83 0.55
N LEU A 210 -5.49 -8.92 1.41
CA LEU A 210 -4.63 -8.21 2.33
C LEU A 210 -4.07 -9.19 3.37
N VAL A 211 -2.75 -9.35 3.41
CA VAL A 211 -2.07 -10.27 4.34
C VAL A 211 -1.34 -9.54 5.46
N TRP A 212 -1.06 -8.25 5.28
CA TRP A 212 -0.52 -7.37 6.33
C TRP A 212 -0.92 -5.93 6.02
N GLY A 213 -1.20 -5.12 7.04
CA GLY A 213 -1.71 -3.76 6.85
C GLY A 213 -1.68 -2.89 8.09
N TYR A 214 -2.56 -1.91 8.13
CA TYR A 214 -2.69 -0.93 9.22
C TYR A 214 -2.99 -1.59 10.56
N ARG A 215 -3.79 -2.67 10.60
CA ARG A 215 -4.12 -3.36 11.86
C ARG A 215 -3.02 -4.31 12.35
N SER A 216 -2.07 -4.69 11.50
CA SER A 216 -0.95 -5.56 11.85
C SER A 216 -0.03 -4.88 12.86
N GLN A 217 0.32 -5.63 13.91
CA GLN A 217 1.17 -5.18 15.02
C GLN A 217 2.65 -5.52 14.76
N ASP A 218 2.89 -6.66 14.13
CA ASP A 218 4.20 -7.10 13.70
C ASP A 218 4.72 -6.21 12.56
N ARG A 219 6.04 -6.01 12.53
CA ARG A 219 6.71 -5.28 11.45
C ARG A 219 7.26 -6.29 10.46
N VAL A 220 7.07 -6.00 9.17
CA VAL A 220 7.81 -6.67 8.10
C VAL A 220 9.08 -5.88 7.87
N THR A 221 10.23 -6.46 8.21
CA THR A 221 11.50 -5.72 8.28
C THR A 221 12.51 -6.14 7.22
N SER A 222 12.40 -7.35 6.64
CA SER A 222 13.36 -7.85 5.66
C SER A 222 12.71 -8.19 4.31
N ILE A 223 13.50 -8.09 3.24
CA ILE A 223 13.09 -8.46 1.87
C ILE A 223 12.66 -9.94 1.81
N ALA A 224 13.40 -10.84 2.46
CA ALA A 224 13.07 -12.27 2.49
C ALA A 224 11.71 -12.53 3.16
N GLN A 225 11.43 -11.85 4.28
CA GLN A 225 10.12 -11.94 4.94
C GLN A 225 9.02 -11.42 4.01
N TRP A 226 9.19 -10.26 3.39
CA TRP A 226 8.21 -9.71 2.45
C TRP A 226 7.94 -10.66 1.26
N LEU A 227 8.98 -11.21 0.62
CA LEU A 227 8.84 -12.18 -0.48
C LEU A 227 8.14 -13.47 -0.02
N SER A 228 8.38 -13.93 1.20
CA SER A 228 7.71 -15.12 1.76
C SER A 228 6.18 -14.96 1.87
N MET A 229 5.69 -13.71 1.92
CA MET A 229 4.26 -13.39 1.92
C MET A 229 3.63 -13.44 0.52
N ARG A 230 4.42 -13.79 -0.50
CA ARG A 230 4.00 -13.90 -1.91
C ARG A 230 3.30 -12.63 -2.38
N PRO A 231 3.98 -11.47 -2.32
CA PRO A 231 3.32 -10.18 -2.44
C PRO A 231 2.97 -9.87 -3.91
N MET A 232 1.95 -9.06 -4.11
CA MET A 232 1.84 -8.17 -5.26
C MET A 232 2.87 -7.04 -5.09
N ALA A 233 3.29 -6.43 -6.20
CA ALA A 233 4.24 -5.32 -6.15
C ALA A 233 3.71 -4.21 -5.24
N GLN A 234 4.56 -3.70 -4.37
CA GLN A 234 4.19 -2.60 -3.50
C GLN A 234 4.25 -1.29 -4.29
N PRO A 235 3.22 -0.41 -4.23
CA PRO A 235 3.26 0.89 -4.90
C PRO A 235 4.50 1.71 -4.54
N VAL A 236 4.79 1.86 -3.25
CA VAL A 236 6.00 2.52 -2.75
C VAL A 236 6.60 1.75 -1.58
N MET A 237 7.91 1.54 -1.62
CA MET A 237 8.73 1.00 -0.53
C MET A 237 9.87 1.97 -0.22
N MET A 238 10.18 2.10 1.06
CA MET A 238 11.42 2.74 1.50
C MET A 238 12.23 1.77 2.34
N LEU A 239 13.50 1.65 2.01
CA LEU A 239 14.45 0.80 2.72
C LEU A 239 15.58 1.63 3.32
N ARG A 240 16.18 1.13 4.39
CA ARG A 240 17.36 1.70 5.05
C ARG A 240 18.47 0.68 5.12
N LEU A 241 19.71 1.16 5.10
CA LEU A 241 20.84 0.33 5.48
C LEU A 241 20.74 0.00 6.98
N ASN A 242 20.92 -1.27 7.32
CA ASN A 242 20.93 -1.72 8.71
C ASN A 242 22.31 -1.65 9.37
N THR A 243 23.34 -1.39 8.58
CA THR A 243 24.71 -1.18 9.03
C THR A 243 25.42 -0.18 8.09
N VAL A 244 26.50 0.43 8.56
CA VAL A 244 27.31 1.34 7.75
C VAL A 244 28.32 0.51 6.96
N PRO A 245 28.39 0.64 5.62
CA PRO A 245 29.42 -0.03 4.83
C PRO A 245 30.81 0.47 5.24
N GLN A 246 31.77 -0.45 5.33
CA GLN A 246 33.16 -0.13 5.67
C GLN A 246 33.86 0.73 4.59
N GLU A 247 33.35 0.72 3.37
CA GLU A 247 33.89 1.47 2.23
C GLU A 247 33.51 2.96 2.27
N VAL A 248 32.64 3.39 3.18
CA VAL A 248 32.23 4.79 3.31
C VAL A 248 33.44 5.68 3.67
N PRO A 249 33.64 6.85 3.02
CA PRO A 249 32.79 7.43 1.99
C PRO A 249 32.95 6.76 0.61
N VAL A 250 31.83 6.46 -0.05
CA VAL A 250 31.82 5.76 -1.35
C VAL A 250 30.73 6.29 -2.27
N LYS A 251 31.09 6.62 -3.51
CA LYS A 251 30.14 6.86 -4.59
C LYS A 251 29.79 5.52 -5.23
N THR A 252 28.52 5.13 -5.13
CA THR A 252 28.06 3.83 -5.64
C THR A 252 26.80 3.98 -6.48
N ARG A 253 26.53 2.94 -7.27
CA ARG A 253 25.30 2.80 -8.06
C ARG A 253 24.60 1.55 -7.58
N PHE A 254 23.43 1.73 -6.98
CA PHE A 254 22.59 0.60 -6.60
C PHE A 254 21.67 0.23 -7.75
N VAL A 255 21.65 -1.06 -8.08
CA VAL A 255 20.73 -1.64 -9.06
C VAL A 255 19.65 -2.38 -8.30
N THR A 256 18.40 -2.04 -8.58
CA THR A 256 17.26 -2.86 -8.19
C THR A 256 16.83 -3.72 -9.36
N VAL A 257 16.55 -5.00 -9.07
CA VAL A 257 15.88 -5.94 -9.97
C VAL A 257 14.64 -6.47 -9.28
N LEU A 258 13.48 -6.31 -9.90
CA LEU A 258 12.21 -6.91 -9.48
C LEU A 258 11.78 -7.91 -10.54
N THR A 259 11.64 -9.18 -10.17
CA THR A 259 11.16 -10.24 -11.06
C THR A 259 9.70 -10.54 -10.75
N THR A 260 8.83 -10.40 -11.76
CA THR A 260 7.40 -10.69 -11.60
C THR A 260 7.13 -12.19 -11.62
N THR A 261 5.95 -12.59 -11.15
CA THR A 261 5.50 -14.00 -11.22
C THR A 261 5.34 -14.51 -12.65
N GLU A 262 5.21 -13.61 -13.63
CA GLU A 262 5.20 -13.92 -15.06
C GLU A 262 6.61 -14.05 -15.67
N GLY A 263 7.67 -13.85 -14.87
CA GLY A 263 9.06 -13.94 -15.33
C GLY A 263 9.60 -12.68 -16.00
N LYS A 264 8.90 -11.55 -15.93
CA LYS A 264 9.43 -10.25 -16.41
C LYS A 264 10.38 -9.67 -15.38
N GLU A 265 11.53 -9.17 -15.82
CA GLU A 265 12.46 -8.45 -14.97
C GLU A 265 12.36 -6.94 -15.20
N LEU A 266 12.12 -6.20 -14.12
CA LEU A 266 12.13 -4.75 -14.09
C LEU A 266 13.41 -4.29 -13.39
N ARG A 267 14.09 -3.30 -13.97
CA ARG A 267 15.38 -2.85 -13.48
C ARG A 267 15.44 -1.33 -13.44
N ASP A 268 16.01 -0.80 -12.37
CA ASP A 268 16.37 0.61 -12.28
C ASP A 268 17.69 0.76 -11.51
N THR A 269 18.38 1.88 -11.74
CA THR A 269 19.68 2.17 -11.15
C THR A 269 19.70 3.57 -10.55
N LEU A 270 19.86 3.65 -9.24
CA LEU A 270 20.12 4.92 -8.56
C LEU A 270 21.61 5.09 -8.28
N GLN A 271 22.08 6.33 -8.29
CA GLN A 271 23.44 6.70 -7.91
C GLN A 271 23.40 7.52 -6.62
N VAL A 272 24.31 7.25 -5.69
CA VAL A 272 24.41 8.00 -4.43
C VAL A 272 25.85 8.04 -3.93
N LEU A 273 26.21 9.13 -3.27
CA LEU A 273 27.41 9.21 -2.44
C LEU A 273 27.02 8.92 -0.99
N LEU A 274 27.50 7.79 -0.46
CA LEU A 274 27.36 7.45 0.96
C LEU A 274 28.54 8.04 1.74
N LYS A 275 28.24 8.71 2.86
CA LYS A 275 29.17 9.39 3.76
C LYS A 275 29.14 8.84 5.18
#